data_AF-A0A969GMW2-F1
#
_entry.id   AF-A0A969GMW2-F1
#
_cell.length_a   1.000
_cell.length_b   1.000
_cell.length_c   1.000
_cell.angle_alpha   90.00
_cell.angle_beta   90.00
_cell.angle_gamma   90.00
#
_symmetry.space_group_name_H-M   'P 1'
#
loop_
_entity.id
_entity.type
_entity.pdbx_description
1 polymer ?
#
loop_
_entity_poly.entity_id
_entity_poly.type
_entity_poly.pdbx_seq_one_letter_code
_entity_poly.pdbx_strand_id
1 'polypeptide(L)' 'MLIIDGHLDLSMNAIQWNRNLLEATYTIRTTEQYTQGKGRALGTVAFPEMRSGR' A
#
# COMPACT_ATOMS: atom_id res chain seq x y z
N MET A 1 -0.40 -1.02 25.96
CA MET A 1 0.21 -2.04 25.09
C MET A 1 -0.04 -1.62 23.66
N LEU A 2 1.01 -1.24 22.92
CA LEU A 2 0.93 -0.88 21.51
C LEU A 2 1.21 -2.14 20.70
N ILE A 3 0.19 -2.66 20.01
CA ILE A 3 0.35 -3.73 19.03
C ILE A 3 0.40 -3.04 17.68
N ILE A 4 1.54 -3.14 17.00
CA ILE A 4 1.72 -2.64 15.64
C ILE A 4 1.63 -3.85 14.72
N ASP A 5 0.51 -3.96 14.01
CA ASP A 5 0.30 -5.00 13.02
C ASP A 5 0.47 -4.42 11.61
N GLY A 6 1.60 -4.74 10.99
CA GLY A 6 1.90 -4.31 9.62
C GLY A 6 1.02 -4.96 8.56
N HIS A 7 0.47 -6.16 8.80
CA HIS A 7 -0.45 -6.80 7.85
C HIS A 7 -1.84 -6.17 7.94
N LEU A 8 -2.29 -5.85 9.15
CA LEU A 8 -3.57 -5.15 9.35
C LEU A 8 -3.51 -3.73 8.78
N ASP A 9 -2.41 -2.99 8.99
CA ASP A 9 -2.23 -1.65 8.41
C ASP A 9 -2.18 -1.69 6.86
N LEU A 10 -1.47 -2.65 6.28
CA LEU A 10 -1.40 -2.83 4.83
C LEU A 10 -2.79 -3.16 4.24
N SER A 11 -3.52 -4.07 4.88
CA SER A 11 -4.88 -4.45 4.46
C SER A 11 -5.87 -3.30 4.61
N MET A 12 -5.75 -2.52 5.69
CA MET A 12 -6.59 -1.36 5.93
C MET A 12 -6.35 -0.27 4.88
N ASN A 13 -5.09 0.00 4.55
CA ASN A 13 -4.75 0.92 3.46
C ASN A 13 -5.25 0.43 2.10
N ALA A 14 -5.26 -0.87 1.85
CA ALA A 14 -5.79 -1.43 0.61
C ALA A 14 -7.30 -1.25 0.50
N ILE A 15 -8.05 -1.55 1.57
CA ILE A 15 -9.51 -1.41 1.61
C ILE A 15 -9.91 0.06 1.57
N GLN A 16 -9.30 0.90 2.40
CA GLN A 16 -9.67 2.32 2.52
C GLN A 16 -9.41 3.12 1.25
N TRP A 17 -8.34 2.77 0.52
CA TRP A 17 -7.94 3.47 -0.70
C TRP A 17 -8.24 2.72 -1.99
N ASN A 18 -8.87 1.54 -1.89
CA ASN A 18 -9.16 0.64 -3.01
C ASN A 18 -7.91 0.30 -3.84
N ARG A 19 -6.80 -0.01 -3.16
CA ARG A 19 -5.52 -0.35 -3.80
C ARG A 19 -5.46 -1.83 -4.12
N ASN A 20 -5.01 -2.15 -5.32
CA ASN A 20 -4.64 -3.51 -5.68
C ASN A 20 -3.21 -3.81 -5.20
N LEU A 21 -3.05 -4.52 -4.09
CA LEU A 21 -1.72 -4.90 -3.55
C LEU A 21 -0.99 -5.99 -4.36
N LEU A 22 -1.64 -6.55 -5.39
CA LEU A 22 -0.98 -7.48 -6.32
C LEU A 22 -0.11 -6.72 -7.33
N GLU A 23 -0.36 -5.43 -7.53
CA GLU A 23 0.47 -4.56 -8.36
C GLU A 23 1.76 -4.16 -7.63
N ALA A 24 2.77 -3.76 -8.40
CA ALA A 24 3.96 -3.14 -7.83
C ALA A 24 3.60 -1.81 -7.17
N THR A 25 4.27 -1.48 -6.07
CA THR A 25 4.15 -0.22 -5.32
C THR A 25 4.33 0.98 -6.25
N TYR A 26 5.27 0.89 -7.20
CA TYR A 26 5.45 1.92 -8.22
C TYR A 26 4.17 2.15 -9.03
N THR A 27 3.57 1.08 -9.57
CA THR A 27 2.32 1.15 -10.34
C THR A 27 1.21 1.78 -9.52
N ILE A 28 1.00 1.34 -8.27
CA ILE A 28 -0.01 1.90 -7.36
C ILE A 28 0.21 3.41 -7.14
N ARG A 29 1.46 3.85 -6.97
CA ARG A 29 1.76 5.28 -6.77
C ARG A 29 1.51 6.10 -8.02
N THR A 30 1.86 5.56 -9.19
CA THR A 30 1.62 6.25 -10.47
C THR A 30 0.13 6.37 -10.81
N THR A 31 -0.69 5.38 -10.46
CA THR A 31 -2.15 5.46 -10.66
C THR A 31 -2.80 6.43 -9.68
N GLU A 32 -2.29 6.54 -8.46
CA GLU A 32 -2.79 7.47 -7.45
C GLU A 32 -2.24 8.91 -7.56
N GLN A 33 -1.30 9.19 -8.48
CA GLN A 33 -0.56 10.47 -8.51
C GLN A 33 -1.45 11.71 -8.70
N TYR A 34 -2.59 11.54 -9.37
CA TYR A 34 -3.56 12.62 -9.61
C TYR A 34 -4.78 12.54 -8.69
N THR A 35 -4.81 11.53 -7.81
CA THR A 35 -5.90 11.33 -6.85
C THR A 35 -5.64 12.16 -5.61
N GLN A 36 -6.52 13.12 -5.35
CA GLN A 36 -6.42 13.96 -4.15
C GLN A 36 -6.74 13.15 -2.89
N GLY A 37 -5.98 13.39 -1.83
CA GLY A 37 -6.21 12.77 -0.52
C GLY A 37 -4.93 12.55 0.26
N LYS A 38 -5.01 12.67 1.59
CA LYS A 38 -3.88 12.40 2.47
C LYS A 38 -3.51 10.91 2.39
N GLY A 39 -2.24 10.61 2.11
CA GLY A 39 -1.76 9.22 2.01
C GLY A 39 -1.80 8.62 0.61
N ARG A 40 -2.34 9.31 -0.41
CA ARG A 40 -2.31 8.87 -1.81
C ARG A 40 -0.88 8.91 -2.37
N ALA A 41 -0.53 7.93 -3.19
CA ALA A 41 0.79 7.77 -3.80
C ALA A 41 1.97 7.69 -2.80
N LEU A 42 1.68 7.40 -1.53
CA LEU A 42 2.67 7.24 -0.44
C LEU A 42 2.84 5.79 0.04
N GLY A 43 2.27 4.81 -0.68
CA GLY A 43 2.50 3.40 -0.37
C GLY A 43 3.99 3.05 -0.46
N THR A 44 4.49 2.28 0.52
CA THR A 44 5.91 1.92 0.62
C THR A 44 6.18 0.47 0.21
N VAL A 45 5.23 -0.43 0.43
CA VAL A 45 5.37 -1.87 0.18
C VAL A 45 4.05 -2.44 -0.34
N ALA A 46 4.13 -3.36 -1.30
CA ALA A 46 3.03 -4.21 -1.77
C ALA A 46 3.50 -5.68 -1.82
N PHE A 47 2.61 -6.61 -2.20
CA PHE A 47 2.94 -8.04 -2.15
C PHE A 47 4.13 -8.45 -3.03
N PRO A 48 4.32 -7.90 -4.25
CA PRO A 48 5.50 -8.21 -5.05
C PRO A 48 6.82 -7.91 -4.33
N GLU A 49 6.91 -6.77 -3.65
CA GLU A 49 8.10 -6.30 -2.92
C GLU A 49 8.35 -7.14 -1.67
N MET A 50 7.29 -7.48 -0.92
CA MET A 50 7.41 -8.39 0.23
C MET A 50 7.94 -9.76 -0.20
N ARG A 51 7.54 -10.25 -1.37
CA ARG A 51 8.01 -11.52 -1.93
C ARG A 51 9.44 -11.43 -2.45
N SER A 52 9.85 -10.28 -2.99
CA SER A 52 11.20 -10.04 -3.49
C SER A 52 12.23 -9.86 -2.37
N GLY A 53 11.82 -9.47 -1.16
CA GLY A 53 12.70 -9.28 -0.02
C GLY A 53 13.03 -10.56 0.76
N ARG A 54 12.81 -11.73 0.17
CA ARG A 54 13.08 -13.04 0.79
C ARG A 54 14.50 -13.52 0.52
#